data_AF-A0A849WD57-F1
#
_entry.id   AF-A0A849WD57-F1
#
_cell.length_a   1.000
_cell.length_b   1.000
_cell.length_c   1.000
_cell.angle_alpha   90.00
_cell.angle_beta   90.00
_cell.angle_gamma   90.00
#
_symmetry.space_group_name_H-M   'P 1'
#
loop_
_entity.id
_entity.type
_entity.pdbx_description
1 polymer ?
#
loop_
_entity_poly.entity_id
_entity_poly.type
_entity_poly.pdbx_seq_one_letter_code
_entity_poly.pdbx_strand_id
1 'polypeptide(L)'
;MRNYCFILLFSVVMIIGCTNTQNFVATPPATQATINEAEIGRQAFAQGDYAKAAEAYTQWLKKTPQDAEVLWERGRANFQLKQYEAAGQDFEASVAANPKNLRALVSQARLWIVLNQNEKAMNVLQMVKANDSFAAMDAYNRFLAFYMEGQLHNTIGNYEKAAQSLEEAIKIYGLNPHTFEKEGMPYIHRFAVYQQAVANYKRGNNRKAAQDMEEYIAISQKAQAEVTSKDYKSVVLAYYLSENIQKCKAYLSYLSPEDKKDLHTQLGDNLFLQD
;
A
#
# COMPACT_ATOMS: atom_id res chain seq x y z
N MET A 1 -62.89 35.16 -69.76
CA MET A 1 -62.75 36.57 -69.35
C MET A 1 -61.50 36.69 -68.49
N ARG A 2 -60.69 37.71 -68.77
CA ARG A 2 -59.47 38.18 -68.06
C ARG A 2 -58.18 37.35 -68.19
N ASN A 3 -57.48 37.66 -69.29
CA ASN A 3 -56.02 37.73 -69.40
C ASN A 3 -55.40 38.51 -68.22
N TYR A 4 -54.20 38.13 -67.78
CA TYR A 4 -53.07 39.08 -67.64
C TYR A 4 -51.73 38.34 -67.81
N CYS A 5 -51.09 38.70 -68.91
CA CYS A 5 -49.71 38.46 -69.26
C CYS A 5 -48.85 39.53 -68.54
N PHE A 6 -47.75 39.15 -67.88
CA PHE A 6 -46.66 40.09 -67.57
C PHE A 6 -45.31 39.39 -67.69
N ILE A 7 -44.64 39.75 -68.79
CA ILE A 7 -43.23 39.51 -69.10
C ILE A 7 -42.47 40.76 -68.64
N LEU A 8 -41.36 40.61 -67.89
CA LEU A 8 -40.26 41.59 -67.71
C LEU A 8 -39.06 40.78 -67.16
N LEU A 9 -38.11 40.36 -67.99
CA LEU A 9 -36.86 41.01 -68.43
C LEU A 9 -35.74 41.12 -67.35
N PHE A 10 -34.66 40.38 -67.62
CA PHE A 10 -33.23 40.62 -67.34
C PHE A 10 -32.73 40.81 -65.89
N SER A 11 -31.86 39.90 -65.46
CA SER A 11 -30.41 40.18 -65.53
C SER A 11 -29.60 38.93 -65.20
N VAL A 12 -28.60 38.71 -66.05
CA VAL A 12 -27.55 37.69 -65.94
C VAL A 12 -26.60 38.09 -64.81
N VAL A 13 -26.38 37.19 -63.85
CA VAL A 13 -25.20 37.24 -62.98
C VAL A 13 -24.48 35.90 -63.13
N MET A 14 -23.44 35.89 -63.97
CA MET A 14 -22.39 34.89 -63.95
C MET A 14 -21.60 35.07 -62.65
N ILE A 15 -21.62 34.06 -61.78
CA ILE A 15 -20.56 33.88 -60.77
C ILE A 15 -19.77 32.65 -61.18
N ILE A 16 -18.61 32.89 -61.76
CA ILE A 16 -17.52 31.92 -61.86
C ILE A 16 -16.89 31.86 -60.47
N GLY A 17 -16.88 30.69 -59.84
CA GLY A 17 -16.31 30.53 -58.51
C GLY A 17 -16.08 29.08 -58.13
N CYS A 18 -14.90 28.59 -58.53
CA CYS A 18 -14.05 27.57 -57.90
C CYS A 18 -14.69 26.36 -57.19
N THR A 19 -14.32 25.19 -57.72
CA THR A 19 -14.35 23.86 -57.11
C THR A 19 -14.05 23.86 -55.62
N ASN A 20 -14.97 23.32 -54.83
CA ASN A 20 -14.62 22.70 -53.56
C ASN A 20 -15.46 21.43 -53.42
N THR A 21 -14.93 20.32 -53.94
CA THR A 21 -15.40 18.98 -53.57
C THR A 21 -15.19 18.83 -52.07
N GLN A 22 -16.22 19.16 -51.30
CA GLN A 22 -16.29 18.74 -49.91
C GLN A 22 -16.35 17.22 -49.92
N ASN A 23 -15.19 16.60 -49.74
CA ASN A 23 -15.08 15.25 -49.22
C ASN A 23 -15.84 15.25 -47.89
N PHE A 24 -17.08 14.76 -47.91
CA PHE A 24 -17.73 14.28 -46.70
C PHE A 24 -16.92 13.08 -46.22
N VAL A 25 -15.92 13.36 -45.38
CA VAL A 25 -15.35 12.35 -44.50
C VAL A 25 -16.53 11.94 -43.62
N ALA A 26 -17.06 10.74 -43.88
CA ALA A 26 -17.99 10.11 -42.97
C ALA A 26 -17.35 10.17 -41.58
N THR A 27 -17.95 10.94 -40.67
CA THR A 27 -17.60 10.86 -39.25
C THR A 27 -17.75 9.39 -38.88
N PRO A 28 -16.71 8.73 -38.33
CA PRO A 28 -16.87 7.37 -37.85
C PRO A 28 -18.09 7.35 -36.92
N PRO A 29 -18.99 6.36 -37.06
CA PRO A 29 -20.21 6.29 -36.28
C PRO A 29 -19.84 6.42 -34.80
N ALA A 30 -20.63 7.19 -34.06
CA ALA A 30 -20.48 7.48 -32.64
C ALA A 30 -19.79 6.30 -31.95
N THR A 31 -18.53 6.53 -31.55
CA THR A 31 -17.67 5.56 -30.88
C THR A 31 -18.49 4.83 -29.84
N GLN A 32 -18.60 3.50 -29.98
CA GLN A 32 -18.91 2.60 -28.88
C GLN A 32 -18.26 3.19 -27.64
N ALA A 33 -19.04 3.47 -26.60
CA ALA A 33 -18.51 3.94 -25.32
C ALA A 33 -17.29 3.05 -25.01
N THR A 34 -16.09 3.61 -25.09
CA THR A 34 -14.86 2.82 -25.04
C THR A 34 -14.85 2.21 -23.65
N ILE A 35 -15.20 0.93 -23.55
CA ILE A 35 -15.11 0.21 -22.30
C ILE A 35 -13.64 0.33 -21.90
N ASN A 36 -13.34 1.12 -20.87
CA ASN A 36 -11.99 1.26 -20.40
C ASN A 36 -11.66 -0.03 -19.65
N GLU A 37 -11.02 -0.99 -20.34
CA GLU A 37 -10.72 -2.29 -19.74
C GLU A 37 -9.83 -2.16 -18.50
N ALA A 38 -9.01 -1.11 -18.41
CA ALA A 38 -8.26 -0.83 -17.18
C ALA A 38 -9.17 -0.43 -16.02
N GLU A 39 -10.26 0.29 -16.28
CA GLU A 39 -11.24 0.63 -15.24
C GLU A 39 -12.04 -0.60 -14.77
N ILE A 40 -12.42 -1.48 -15.68
CA ILE A 40 -12.98 -2.80 -15.31
C ILE A 40 -11.99 -3.56 -14.44
N GLY A 41 -10.70 -3.54 -14.81
CA GLY A 41 -9.64 -4.18 -14.04
C GLY A 41 -9.55 -3.63 -12.61
N ARG A 42 -9.58 -2.30 -12.45
CA ARG A 42 -9.55 -1.63 -11.14
C ARG A 42 -10.77 -1.99 -10.28
N GLN A 43 -11.96 -2.01 -10.88
CA GLN A 43 -13.19 -2.39 -10.18
C GLN A 43 -13.17 -3.86 -9.75
N ALA A 44 -12.75 -4.77 -10.63
CA ALA A 44 -12.59 -6.18 -10.30
C ALA A 44 -11.55 -6.39 -9.19
N PHE A 45 -10.42 -5.67 -9.26
CA PHE A 45 -9.38 -5.70 -8.22
C PHE A 45 -9.92 -5.24 -6.86
N ALA A 46 -10.69 -4.15 -6.84
CA ALA A 46 -11.33 -3.64 -5.61
C ALA A 46 -12.36 -4.62 -5.03
N GLN A 47 -12.99 -5.44 -5.87
CA GLN A 47 -13.90 -6.51 -5.45
C GLN A 47 -13.17 -7.79 -5.01
N GLY A 48 -11.83 -7.85 -5.15
CA GLY A 48 -11.02 -9.03 -4.86
C GLY A 48 -11.02 -10.08 -5.97
N ASP A 49 -11.67 -9.82 -7.11
CA ASP A 49 -11.62 -10.69 -8.29
C ASP A 49 -10.35 -10.40 -9.10
N TYR A 50 -9.22 -10.88 -8.57
CA TYR A 50 -7.91 -10.63 -9.16
C TYR A 50 -7.72 -11.31 -10.52
N ALA A 51 -8.41 -12.42 -10.78
CA ALA A 51 -8.34 -13.11 -12.07
C ALA A 51 -9.00 -12.27 -13.16
N LYS A 52 -10.22 -11.77 -12.92
CA LYS A 52 -10.90 -10.85 -13.83
C LYS A 52 -10.14 -9.53 -13.98
N ALA A 53 -9.53 -9.04 -12.90
CA ALA A 53 -8.69 -7.85 -12.97
C ALA A 53 -7.52 -8.05 -13.93
N ALA A 54 -6.76 -9.14 -13.77
CA ALA A 54 -5.61 -9.47 -14.62
C ALA A 54 -6.00 -9.65 -16.09
N GLU A 55 -7.15 -10.27 -16.37
CA GLU A 55 -7.68 -10.41 -17.72
C GLU A 55 -8.02 -9.05 -18.35
N ALA A 56 -8.76 -8.20 -17.64
CA ALA A 56 -9.16 -6.89 -18.13
C ALA A 56 -7.94 -5.99 -18.41
N TYR A 57 -6.97 -5.95 -17.48
CA TYR A 57 -5.69 -5.26 -17.71
C TYR A 57 -4.93 -5.82 -18.91
N THR A 58 -4.97 -7.14 -19.13
CA THR A 58 -4.35 -7.75 -20.32
C THR A 58 -5.00 -7.28 -21.61
N GLN A 59 -6.33 -7.13 -21.66
CA GLN A 59 -7.00 -6.57 -22.83
C GLN A 59 -6.63 -5.10 -23.09
N TRP A 60 -6.47 -4.30 -22.02
CA TRP A 60 -5.97 -2.93 -22.13
C TRP A 60 -4.54 -2.90 -22.70
N LEU A 61 -3.64 -3.70 -22.13
CA LEU A 61 -2.23 -3.75 -22.51
C LEU A 61 -2.00 -4.26 -23.94
N LYS A 62 -2.95 -5.00 -24.54
CA LYS A 62 -2.88 -5.32 -25.99
C LYS A 62 -2.94 -4.06 -26.87
N LYS A 63 -3.67 -3.03 -26.42
CA LYS A 63 -3.84 -1.75 -27.13
C LYS A 63 -2.77 -0.74 -26.71
N THR A 64 -2.36 -0.76 -25.44
CA THR A 64 -1.38 0.16 -24.87
C THR A 64 -0.29 -0.61 -24.10
N PRO A 65 0.67 -1.27 -24.80
CA PRO A 65 1.59 -2.22 -24.17
C PRO A 65 2.57 -1.65 -23.14
N GLN A 66 2.80 -0.34 -23.18
CA GLN A 66 3.75 0.37 -22.31
C GLN A 66 3.03 1.25 -21.28
N ASP A 67 1.75 1.00 -21.01
CA ASP A 67 1.06 1.67 -19.91
C ASP A 67 1.65 1.19 -18.57
N ALA A 68 2.60 1.98 -18.05
CA ALA A 68 3.31 1.64 -16.82
C ALA A 68 2.37 1.46 -15.63
N GLU A 69 1.27 2.20 -15.57
CA GLU A 69 0.31 2.09 -14.48
C GLU A 69 -0.43 0.77 -14.55
N VAL A 70 -0.96 0.44 -15.72
CA VAL A 70 -1.74 -0.81 -15.90
C VAL A 70 -0.84 -2.05 -15.82
N LEU A 71 0.43 -1.96 -16.24
CA LEU A 71 1.43 -3.00 -15.97
C LEU A 71 1.60 -3.23 -14.46
N TRP A 72 1.73 -2.16 -13.67
CA TRP A 72 1.82 -2.27 -12.22
C TRP A 72 0.54 -2.84 -11.59
N GLU A 73 -0.63 -2.40 -12.04
CA GLU A 73 -1.93 -2.89 -11.56
C GLU A 73 -2.13 -4.38 -11.89
N ARG A 74 -1.73 -4.83 -13.09
CA ARG A 74 -1.75 -6.26 -13.44
C ARG A 74 -0.76 -7.06 -12.61
N GLY A 75 0.45 -6.53 -12.39
CA GLY A 75 1.43 -7.16 -11.53
C GLY A 75 0.92 -7.34 -10.10
N ARG A 76 0.17 -6.35 -9.57
CA ARG A 76 -0.52 -6.48 -8.26
C ARG A 76 -1.57 -7.58 -8.27
N ALA A 77 -2.38 -7.68 -9.32
CA ALA A 77 -3.37 -8.74 -9.45
C ALA A 77 -2.71 -10.14 -9.48
N ASN A 78 -1.68 -10.29 -10.31
CA ASN A 78 -0.88 -11.52 -10.40
C ASN A 78 -0.20 -11.87 -9.07
N PHE A 79 0.29 -10.88 -8.33
CA PHE A 79 0.86 -11.08 -6.99
C PHE A 79 -0.18 -11.66 -6.01
N GLN A 80 -1.42 -11.14 -6.01
CA GLN A 80 -2.50 -11.67 -5.16
C GLN A 80 -2.92 -13.09 -5.57
N LEU A 81 -2.84 -13.40 -6.86
CA LEU A 81 -3.03 -14.75 -7.41
C LEU A 81 -1.84 -15.70 -7.12
N LYS A 82 -0.80 -15.22 -6.42
CA LYS A 82 0.47 -15.95 -6.15
C LYS A 82 1.24 -16.33 -7.42
N GLN A 83 0.95 -15.66 -8.54
CA GLN A 83 1.67 -15.80 -9.81
C GLN A 83 2.90 -14.89 -9.78
N TYR A 84 3.85 -15.22 -8.90
CA TYR A 84 4.98 -14.36 -8.56
C TYR A 84 5.91 -14.04 -9.73
N GLU A 85 6.11 -14.99 -10.64
CA GLU A 85 6.91 -14.76 -11.85
C GLU A 85 6.25 -13.74 -12.79
N ALA A 86 4.96 -13.92 -13.09
CA ALA A 86 4.20 -12.97 -13.91
C ALA A 86 4.13 -11.58 -13.26
N ALA A 87 3.93 -11.52 -11.94
CA ALA A 87 3.97 -10.28 -11.19
C ALA A 87 5.33 -9.57 -11.31
N GLY A 88 6.43 -10.32 -11.20
CA GLY A 88 7.78 -9.81 -11.37
C GLY A 88 8.01 -9.20 -12.75
N GLN A 89 7.62 -9.92 -13.81
CA GLN A 89 7.71 -9.45 -15.19
C GLN A 89 6.90 -8.16 -15.41
N ASP A 90 5.69 -8.10 -14.87
CA ASP A 90 4.83 -6.91 -14.94
C ASP A 90 5.43 -5.70 -14.22
N PHE A 91 5.98 -5.91 -13.02
CA PHE A 91 6.62 -4.82 -12.30
C PHE A 91 7.90 -4.34 -12.99
N GLU A 92 8.72 -5.24 -13.52
CA GLU A 92 9.91 -4.89 -14.31
C GLU A 92 9.53 -4.10 -15.56
N ALA A 93 8.50 -4.53 -16.29
CA ALA A 93 7.97 -3.82 -17.45
C ALA A 93 7.42 -2.43 -17.09
N SER A 94 6.73 -2.30 -15.95
CA SER A 94 6.24 -1.02 -15.44
C SER A 94 7.38 -0.03 -15.15
N VAL A 95 8.44 -0.50 -14.49
CA VAL A 95 9.64 0.31 -14.21
C VAL A 95 10.37 0.69 -15.50
N ALA A 96 10.46 -0.22 -16.46
CA ALA A 96 11.07 0.07 -17.76
C ALA A 96 10.27 1.11 -18.56
N ALA A 97 8.93 1.02 -18.53
CA ALA A 97 8.05 1.96 -19.21
C ALA A 97 8.02 3.35 -18.54
N ASN A 98 8.08 3.40 -17.21
CA ASN A 98 8.19 4.64 -16.46
C ASN A 98 9.10 4.46 -15.22
N PRO A 99 10.39 4.84 -15.32
CA PRO A 99 11.33 4.73 -14.20
C PRO A 99 10.95 5.57 -12.96
N LYS A 100 10.03 6.53 -13.10
CA LYS A 100 9.52 7.34 -11.98
C LYS A 100 8.35 6.68 -11.24
N ASN A 101 7.83 5.55 -11.71
CA ASN A 101 6.76 4.84 -11.02
C ASN A 101 7.30 4.07 -9.80
N LEU A 102 7.53 4.79 -8.70
CA LEU A 102 8.05 4.23 -7.46
C LEU A 102 7.15 3.14 -6.86
N ARG A 103 5.85 3.13 -7.18
CA ARG A 103 4.90 2.11 -6.72
C ARG A 103 5.23 0.72 -7.26
N ALA A 104 5.73 0.65 -8.50
CA ALA A 104 6.22 -0.60 -9.08
C ALA A 104 7.45 -1.11 -8.33
N LEU A 105 8.40 -0.24 -7.99
CA LEU A 105 9.58 -0.61 -7.19
C LEU A 105 9.20 -1.05 -5.76
N VAL A 106 8.28 -0.37 -5.09
CA VAL A 106 7.76 -0.82 -3.77
C VAL A 106 7.12 -2.20 -3.88
N SER A 107 6.38 -2.46 -4.97
CA SER A 107 5.76 -3.76 -5.22
C SER A 107 6.80 -4.85 -5.55
N GLN A 108 7.87 -4.51 -6.26
CA GLN A 108 9.03 -5.41 -6.46
C GLN A 108 9.71 -5.75 -5.15
N ALA A 109 9.96 -4.77 -4.28
CA ALA A 109 10.54 -5.05 -2.97
C ALA A 109 9.66 -6.02 -2.18
N ARG A 110 8.32 -5.86 -2.23
CA ARG A 110 7.38 -6.77 -1.56
C ARG A 110 7.44 -8.17 -2.14
N LEU A 111 7.53 -8.29 -3.46
CA LEU A 111 7.75 -9.55 -4.15
C LEU A 111 9.05 -10.23 -3.71
N TRP A 112 10.15 -9.48 -3.64
CA TRP A 112 11.43 -10.00 -3.18
C TRP A 112 11.38 -10.52 -1.74
N ILE A 113 10.66 -9.83 -0.83
CA ILE A 113 10.45 -10.32 0.54
C ILE A 113 9.70 -11.66 0.53
N VAL A 114 8.61 -11.77 -0.24
CA VAL A 114 7.84 -13.03 -0.34
C VAL A 114 8.67 -14.18 -0.90
N LEU A 115 9.58 -13.87 -1.82
CA LEU A 115 10.53 -14.83 -2.39
C LEU A 115 11.77 -15.06 -1.50
N ASN A 116 11.78 -14.53 -0.27
CA ASN A 116 12.90 -14.58 0.68
C ASN A 116 14.22 -13.99 0.16
N GLN A 117 14.16 -13.11 -0.85
CA GLN A 117 15.30 -12.40 -1.41
C GLN A 117 15.49 -11.04 -0.71
N ASN A 118 15.70 -11.10 0.60
CA ASN A 118 15.71 -9.94 1.50
C ASN A 118 16.75 -8.87 1.14
N GLU A 119 17.91 -9.27 0.62
CA GLU A 119 18.95 -8.33 0.16
C GLU A 119 18.48 -7.52 -1.06
N LYS A 120 17.85 -8.18 -2.04
CA LYS A 120 17.28 -7.48 -3.20
C LYS A 120 16.17 -6.53 -2.78
N ALA A 121 15.31 -6.96 -1.86
CA ALA A 121 14.26 -6.11 -1.31
C ALA A 121 14.85 -4.85 -0.65
N MET A 122 15.87 -5.01 0.20
CA MET A 122 16.55 -3.90 0.87
C MET A 122 17.15 -2.91 -0.12
N ASN A 123 17.84 -3.40 -1.16
CA ASN A 123 18.44 -2.54 -2.19
C ASN A 123 17.37 -1.73 -2.94
N VAL A 124 16.27 -2.36 -3.33
CA VAL A 124 15.16 -1.66 -4.02
C VAL A 124 14.51 -0.61 -3.11
N LEU A 125 14.30 -0.92 -1.82
CA LEU A 125 13.74 0.04 -0.86
C LEU A 125 14.65 1.26 -0.66
N GLN A 126 15.96 1.06 -0.58
CA GLN A 126 16.94 2.15 -0.51
C GLN A 126 16.88 3.04 -1.76
N MET A 127 16.80 2.43 -2.95
CA MET A 127 16.64 3.17 -4.21
C MET A 127 15.34 3.99 -4.23
N VAL A 128 14.23 3.42 -3.77
CA VAL A 128 12.93 4.11 -3.68
C VAL A 128 13.04 5.33 -2.77
N LYS A 129 13.62 5.17 -1.57
CA LYS A 129 13.74 6.25 -0.59
C LYS A 129 14.73 7.34 -0.98
N ALA A 130 15.76 6.99 -1.76
CA ALA A 130 16.75 7.95 -2.26
C ALA A 130 16.24 8.75 -3.47
N ASN A 131 15.09 8.40 -4.05
CA ASN A 131 14.53 9.11 -5.18
C ASN A 131 13.89 10.43 -4.76
N ASP A 132 14.16 11.52 -5.49
CA ASP A 132 13.61 12.86 -5.21
C ASP A 132 12.07 12.90 -5.18
N SER A 133 11.42 12.01 -5.92
CA SER A 133 9.95 11.90 -5.97
C SER A 133 9.37 11.11 -4.80
N PHE A 134 10.19 10.54 -3.91
CA PHE A 134 9.73 9.76 -2.76
C PHE A 134 8.79 10.56 -1.87
N ALA A 135 9.13 11.82 -1.57
CA ALA A 135 8.31 12.68 -0.71
C ALA A 135 6.91 12.97 -1.30
N ALA A 136 6.80 12.99 -2.64
CA ALA A 136 5.56 13.22 -3.37
C ALA A 136 4.74 11.93 -3.60
N MET A 137 5.32 10.75 -3.32
CA MET A 137 4.61 9.48 -3.41
C MET A 137 3.46 9.42 -2.41
N ASP A 138 2.40 8.68 -2.74
CA ASP A 138 1.24 8.51 -1.87
C ASP A 138 1.64 7.95 -0.49
N ALA A 139 0.84 8.29 0.52
CA ALA A 139 1.13 7.92 1.90
C ALA A 139 1.20 6.41 2.11
N TYR A 140 0.42 5.64 1.36
CA TYR A 140 0.37 4.20 1.51
C TYR A 140 1.67 3.53 1.03
N ASN A 141 2.16 3.86 -0.16
CA ASN A 141 3.42 3.31 -0.66
C ASN A 141 4.63 3.83 0.13
N ARG A 142 4.59 5.07 0.65
CA ARG A 142 5.64 5.57 1.55
C ARG A 142 5.68 4.79 2.86
N PHE A 143 4.50 4.55 3.45
CA PHE A 143 4.37 3.70 4.63
C PHE A 143 4.94 2.31 4.37
N LEU A 144 4.55 1.66 3.27
CA LEU A 144 5.00 0.31 2.96
C LEU A 144 6.52 0.24 2.82
N ALA A 145 7.14 1.24 2.17
CA ALA A 145 8.58 1.28 2.01
C ALA A 145 9.31 1.27 3.36
N PHE A 146 8.92 2.16 4.28
CA PHE A 146 9.49 2.23 5.63
C PHE A 146 9.14 1.02 6.49
N TYR A 147 7.90 0.53 6.42
CA TYR A 147 7.45 -0.63 7.18
C TYR A 147 8.24 -1.89 6.80
N MET A 148 8.38 -2.16 5.49
CA MET A 148 9.13 -3.32 4.99
C MET A 148 10.63 -3.21 5.30
N GLU A 149 11.22 -2.02 5.17
CA GLU A 149 12.61 -1.79 5.57
C GLU A 149 12.83 -2.05 7.07
N GLY A 150 11.90 -1.60 7.91
CA GLY A 150 11.90 -1.86 9.34
C GLY A 150 11.84 -3.36 9.66
N GLN A 151 10.95 -4.11 8.99
CA GLN A 151 10.86 -5.56 9.14
C GLN A 151 12.14 -6.28 8.71
N LEU A 152 12.74 -5.86 7.59
CA LEU A 152 14.01 -6.42 7.12
C LEU A 152 15.14 -6.14 8.10
N HIS A 153 15.22 -4.92 8.64
CA HIS A 153 16.19 -4.58 9.67
C HIS A 153 16.02 -5.37 10.96
N ASN A 154 14.77 -5.61 11.41
CA ASN A 154 14.47 -6.52 12.52
C ASN A 154 15.00 -7.93 12.24
N THR A 155 14.80 -8.44 11.02
CA THR A 155 15.22 -9.80 10.62
C THR A 155 16.73 -9.98 10.67
N ILE A 156 17.51 -8.96 10.28
CA ILE A 156 18.97 -9.00 10.30
C ILE A 156 19.58 -8.52 11.63
N GLY A 157 18.75 -8.25 12.65
CA GLY A 157 19.19 -7.81 13.97
C GLY A 157 19.65 -6.35 14.05
N ASN A 158 19.38 -5.53 13.04
CA ASN A 158 19.67 -4.09 13.09
C ASN A 158 18.50 -3.32 13.71
N TYR A 159 18.29 -3.55 15.00
CA TYR A 159 17.11 -3.07 15.73
C TYR A 159 17.02 -1.54 15.82
N GLU A 160 18.15 -0.83 15.79
CA GLU A 160 18.16 0.64 15.79
C GLU A 160 17.55 1.18 14.49
N LYS A 161 18.03 0.72 13.33
CA LYS A 161 17.46 1.11 12.03
C LYS A 161 16.03 0.60 11.85
N ALA A 162 15.71 -0.56 12.43
CA ALA A 162 14.35 -1.09 12.43
C ALA A 162 13.39 -0.13 13.15
N ALA A 163 13.73 0.28 14.37
CA ALA A 163 12.91 1.20 15.16
C ALA A 163 12.72 2.56 14.46
N GLN A 164 13.78 3.11 13.85
CA GLN A 164 13.72 4.37 13.09
C GLN A 164 12.80 4.26 11.86
N SER A 165 12.92 3.19 11.10
CA SER A 165 12.10 2.99 9.89
C SER A 165 10.62 2.78 10.26
N LEU A 166 10.35 2.00 11.32
CA LEU A 166 8.99 1.76 11.80
C LEU A 166 8.37 3.03 12.40
N GLU A 167 9.15 3.89 13.04
CA GLU A 167 8.69 5.19 13.54
C GLU A 167 8.17 6.08 12.42
N GLU A 168 8.91 6.17 11.31
CA GLU A 168 8.46 6.92 10.12
C GLU A 168 7.21 6.30 9.49
N ALA A 169 7.12 4.97 9.44
CA ALA A 169 5.90 4.30 8.98
C ALA A 169 4.70 4.66 9.87
N ILE A 170 4.83 4.54 11.19
CA ILE A 170 3.76 4.87 12.16
C ILE A 170 3.33 6.33 12.03
N LYS A 171 4.28 7.26 11.87
CA LYS A 171 4.00 8.68 11.65
C LYS A 171 3.20 8.91 10.36
N ILE A 172 3.59 8.26 9.26
CA ILE A 172 2.85 8.36 7.98
C ILE A 172 1.43 7.84 8.15
N TYR A 173 1.24 6.72 8.86
CA TYR A 173 -0.08 6.19 9.17
C TYR A 173 -0.91 7.19 9.96
N GLY A 174 -0.37 7.71 11.07
CA GLY A 174 -1.07 8.64 11.95
C GLY A 174 -1.51 9.95 11.27
N LEU A 175 -0.75 10.41 10.28
CA LEU A 175 -1.10 11.57 9.46
C LEU A 175 -2.12 11.27 8.35
N ASN A 176 -2.29 10.00 7.97
CA ASN A 176 -3.10 9.60 6.81
C ASN A 176 -4.02 8.39 7.06
N PRO A 177 -4.75 8.28 8.20
CA PRO A 177 -5.46 7.06 8.57
C PRO A 177 -6.52 6.64 7.53
N HIS A 178 -7.24 7.60 6.94
CA HIS A 178 -8.24 7.33 5.90
C HIS A 178 -7.68 6.69 4.63
N THR A 179 -6.40 6.90 4.32
CA THR A 179 -5.76 6.24 3.18
C THR A 179 -5.69 4.74 3.39
N PHE A 180 -5.36 4.28 4.60
CA PHE A 180 -5.23 2.86 4.92
C PHE A 180 -6.60 2.17 5.06
N GLU A 181 -7.62 2.91 5.49
CA GLU A 181 -9.01 2.43 5.45
C GLU A 181 -9.45 2.14 4.00
N LYS A 182 -9.18 3.07 3.07
CA LYS A 182 -9.49 2.89 1.64
C LYS A 182 -8.73 1.73 1.00
N GLU A 183 -7.48 1.53 1.38
CA GLU A 183 -6.64 0.42 0.90
C GLU A 183 -6.95 -0.92 1.59
N GLY A 184 -7.98 -0.99 2.44
CA GLY A 184 -8.41 -2.23 3.10
C GLY A 184 -7.41 -2.76 4.14
N MET A 185 -6.53 -1.91 4.66
CA MET A 185 -5.52 -2.28 5.66
C MET A 185 -5.55 -1.39 6.92
N PRO A 186 -6.72 -1.22 7.58
CA PRO A 186 -6.82 -0.39 8.77
C PRO A 186 -5.99 -0.90 9.96
N TYR A 187 -5.61 -2.19 9.96
CA TYR A 187 -4.87 -2.80 11.06
C TYR A 187 -3.35 -2.80 10.87
N ILE A 188 -2.83 -2.27 9.75
CA ILE A 188 -1.39 -2.29 9.47
C ILE A 188 -0.59 -1.49 10.50
N HIS A 189 -1.18 -0.43 11.04
CA HIS A 189 -0.61 0.37 12.12
C HIS A 189 -0.27 -0.46 13.35
N ARG A 190 -1.21 -1.32 13.77
CA ARG A 190 -1.02 -2.22 14.91
C ARG A 190 0.20 -3.10 14.73
N PHE A 191 0.37 -3.67 13.53
CA PHE A 191 1.53 -4.53 13.24
C PHE A 191 2.84 -3.73 13.22
N ALA A 192 2.83 -2.49 12.71
CA ALA A 192 4.00 -1.61 12.74
C ALA A 192 4.43 -1.27 14.17
N VAL A 193 3.49 -0.90 15.04
CA VAL A 193 3.75 -0.61 16.46
C VAL A 193 4.31 -1.85 17.18
N TYR A 194 3.72 -3.03 16.95
CA TYR A 194 4.25 -4.27 17.53
C TYR A 194 5.70 -4.56 17.08
N GLN A 195 6.00 -4.42 15.79
CA GLN A 195 7.35 -4.60 15.27
C GLN A 195 8.33 -3.57 15.85
N GLN A 196 7.87 -2.36 16.13
CA GLN A 196 8.67 -1.32 16.77
C GLN A 196 8.95 -1.66 18.23
N ALA A 197 7.95 -2.18 18.95
CA ALA A 197 8.11 -2.66 20.31
C ALA A 197 9.17 -3.77 20.39
N VAL A 198 9.12 -4.74 19.47
CA VAL A 198 10.13 -5.81 19.35
C VAL A 198 11.53 -5.22 19.10
N ALA A 199 11.66 -4.26 18.18
CA ALA A 199 12.93 -3.60 17.91
C ALA A 199 13.48 -2.89 19.16
N ASN A 200 12.63 -2.12 19.85
CA ASN A 200 12.99 -1.40 21.07
C ASN A 200 13.39 -2.33 22.21
N TYR A 201 12.69 -3.46 22.37
CA TYR A 201 13.04 -4.47 23.35
C TYR A 201 14.40 -5.10 23.04
N LYS A 202 14.60 -5.54 21.79
CA LYS A 202 15.83 -6.22 21.36
C LYS A 202 17.08 -5.33 21.40
N ARG A 203 16.93 -4.02 21.25
CA ARG A 203 18.04 -3.05 21.43
C ARG A 203 18.23 -2.58 22.88
N GLY A 204 17.46 -3.11 23.83
CA GLY A 204 17.58 -2.77 25.26
C GLY A 204 16.84 -1.49 25.68
N ASN A 205 16.07 -0.86 24.79
CA ASN A 205 15.21 0.27 25.16
C ASN A 205 13.86 -0.22 25.72
N ASN A 206 13.92 -0.87 26.88
CA ASN A 206 12.78 -1.56 27.49
C ASN A 206 11.63 -0.59 27.85
N ARG A 207 11.94 0.65 28.26
CA ARG A 207 10.91 1.65 28.56
C ARG A 207 10.08 1.99 27.33
N LYS A 208 10.73 2.23 26.18
CA LYS A 208 10.02 2.52 24.93
C LYS A 208 9.29 1.29 24.41
N ALA A 209 9.88 0.10 24.51
CA ALA A 209 9.21 -1.14 24.15
C ALA A 209 7.90 -1.36 24.91
N ALA A 210 7.89 -1.05 26.22
CA ALA A 210 6.69 -1.13 27.04
C ALA A 210 5.61 -0.12 26.58
N GLN A 211 6.00 1.11 26.28
CA GLN A 211 5.08 2.14 25.75
C GLN A 211 4.49 1.75 24.39
N ASP A 212 5.31 1.20 23.49
CA ASP A 212 4.85 0.72 22.18
C ASP A 212 3.88 -0.47 22.36
N MET A 213 4.12 -1.37 23.31
CA MET A 213 3.18 -2.45 23.63
C MET A 213 1.86 -1.94 24.25
N GLU A 214 1.89 -0.90 25.10
CA GLU A 214 0.67 -0.24 25.58
C GLU A 214 -0.14 0.34 24.41
N GLU A 215 0.53 0.98 23.46
CA GLU A 215 -0.10 1.52 22.25
C GLU A 215 -0.68 0.39 21.37
N TYR A 216 0.07 -0.68 21.15
CA TYR A 216 -0.40 -1.88 20.44
C TYR A 216 -1.68 -2.44 21.07
N ILE A 217 -1.73 -2.56 22.40
CA ILE A 217 -2.91 -3.06 23.13
C ILE A 217 -4.09 -2.11 22.94
N ALA A 218 -3.89 -0.80 23.09
CA ALA A 218 -4.94 0.20 22.91
C ALA A 218 -5.54 0.16 21.49
N ILE A 219 -4.68 0.05 20.47
CA ILE A 219 -5.12 -0.10 19.07
C ILE A 219 -5.89 -1.41 18.88
N SER A 220 -5.41 -2.51 19.47
CA SER A 220 -6.05 -3.84 19.37
C SER A 220 -7.45 -3.84 19.98
N GLN A 221 -7.61 -3.23 21.16
CA GLN A 221 -8.91 -3.09 21.82
C GLN A 221 -9.89 -2.25 20.99
N LYS A 222 -9.43 -1.12 20.44
CA LYS A 222 -10.26 -0.28 19.54
C LYS A 222 -10.69 -1.04 18.28
N ALA A 223 -9.81 -1.90 17.78
CA ALA A 223 -10.07 -2.80 16.64
C ALA A 223 -10.95 -4.01 16.99
N GLN A 224 -11.39 -4.17 18.25
CA GLN A 224 -12.07 -5.36 18.76
C GLN A 224 -11.30 -6.65 18.48
N ALA A 225 -9.99 -6.55 18.38
CA ALA A 225 -9.12 -7.69 18.25
C ALA A 225 -8.80 -8.27 19.62
N GLU A 226 -8.54 -9.58 19.65
CA GLU A 226 -8.15 -10.27 20.86
C GLU A 226 -6.85 -9.69 21.43
N VAL A 227 -6.88 -9.39 22.73
CA VAL A 227 -5.71 -9.06 23.54
C VAL A 227 -5.59 -10.10 24.62
N THR A 228 -4.42 -10.71 24.72
CA THR A 228 -4.17 -11.88 25.56
C THR A 228 -3.28 -11.54 26.74
N SER A 229 -3.24 -12.44 27.73
CA SER A 229 -2.28 -12.38 28.83
C SER A 229 -0.82 -12.27 28.33
N LYS A 230 -0.48 -12.85 27.17
CA LYS A 230 0.87 -12.75 26.58
C LYS A 230 1.24 -11.34 26.14
N ASP A 231 0.27 -10.56 25.66
CA ASP A 231 0.49 -9.17 25.28
C ASP A 231 0.80 -8.33 26.51
N TYR A 232 0.02 -8.50 27.59
CA TYR A 232 0.26 -7.84 28.87
C TYR A 232 1.55 -8.30 29.55
N LYS A 233 1.88 -9.58 29.45
CA LYS A 233 3.16 -10.13 29.93
C LYS A 233 4.35 -9.43 29.30
N SER A 234 4.27 -9.09 28.00
CA SER A 234 5.32 -8.34 27.30
C SER A 234 5.47 -6.92 27.85
N VAL A 235 4.36 -6.26 28.20
CA VAL A 235 4.36 -4.94 28.88
C VAL A 235 4.99 -5.04 30.27
N VAL A 236 4.57 -6.03 31.07
CA VAL A 236 5.09 -6.28 32.42
C VAL A 236 6.60 -6.52 32.39
N LEU A 237 7.05 -7.44 31.53
CA LEU A 237 8.47 -7.76 31.36
C LEU A 237 9.28 -6.52 30.97
N ALA A 238 8.81 -5.76 29.99
CA ALA A 238 9.50 -4.56 29.52
C ALA A 238 9.58 -3.47 30.60
N TYR A 239 8.51 -3.24 31.38
CA TYR A 239 8.57 -2.28 32.49
C TYR A 239 9.44 -2.74 33.65
N TYR A 240 9.45 -4.04 33.95
CA TYR A 240 10.35 -4.61 34.96
C TYR A 240 11.82 -4.39 34.57
N LEU A 241 12.17 -4.72 33.33
CA LEU A 241 13.54 -4.52 32.80
C LEU A 241 13.92 -3.06 32.57
N SER A 242 12.96 -2.14 32.64
CA SER A 242 13.21 -0.69 32.65
C SER A 242 13.22 -0.09 34.06
N GLU A 243 13.18 -0.93 35.11
CA GLU A 243 13.11 -0.55 36.53
C GLU A 243 11.86 0.29 36.88
N ASN A 244 10.82 0.28 36.05
CA ASN A 244 9.56 0.97 36.32
C ASN A 244 8.60 0.02 37.05
N ILE A 245 8.94 -0.31 38.29
CA ILE A 245 8.20 -1.28 39.10
C ILE A 245 6.76 -0.84 39.35
N GLN A 246 6.50 0.47 39.46
CA GLN A 246 5.14 1.00 39.62
C GLN A 246 4.25 0.62 38.44
N LYS A 247 4.69 0.87 37.21
CA LYS A 247 3.93 0.48 36.02
C LYS A 247 3.89 -1.03 35.85
N CYS A 248 4.98 -1.75 36.13
CA CYS A 248 4.99 -3.21 36.12
C CYS A 248 3.85 -3.79 36.97
N LYS A 249 3.73 -3.36 38.23
CA LYS A 249 2.65 -3.78 39.15
C LYS A 249 1.26 -3.47 38.61
N ALA A 250 1.07 -2.31 37.98
CA ALA A 250 -0.22 -1.90 37.44
C ALA A 250 -0.76 -2.84 36.36
N TYR A 251 0.10 -3.65 35.73
CA TYR A 251 -0.31 -4.61 34.70
C TYR A 251 -0.37 -6.07 35.18
N LEU A 252 0.06 -6.40 36.40
CA LEU A 252 0.09 -7.80 36.88
C LEU A 252 -1.30 -8.44 36.95
N SER A 253 -2.36 -7.66 37.19
CA SER A 253 -3.74 -8.16 37.27
C SER A 253 -4.30 -8.64 35.93
N TYR A 254 -3.67 -8.27 34.80
CA TYR A 254 -4.07 -8.75 33.47
C TYR A 254 -3.40 -10.07 33.08
N LEU A 255 -2.46 -10.57 33.88
CA LEU A 255 -1.75 -11.81 33.58
C LEU A 255 -2.51 -13.01 34.13
N SER A 256 -2.51 -14.09 33.35
CA SER A 256 -2.94 -15.40 33.84
C SER A 256 -1.95 -15.92 34.89
N PRO A 257 -2.40 -16.83 35.79
CA PRO A 257 -1.51 -17.48 36.76
C PRO A 257 -0.29 -18.16 36.12
N GLU A 258 -0.45 -18.75 34.94
CA GLU A 258 0.62 -19.40 34.19
C GLU A 258 1.67 -18.39 33.73
N ASP A 259 1.25 -17.23 33.21
CA ASP A 259 2.18 -16.20 32.76
C ASP A 259 2.88 -15.50 33.92
N LYS A 260 2.20 -15.29 35.06
CA LYS A 260 2.81 -14.84 36.32
C LYS A 260 3.90 -15.82 36.79
N LYS A 261 3.58 -17.13 36.81
CA LYS A 261 4.54 -18.19 37.19
C LYS A 261 5.72 -18.28 36.24
N ASP A 262 5.51 -18.12 34.95
CA ASP A 262 6.58 -18.11 33.96
C ASP A 262 7.53 -16.91 34.17
N LEU A 263 7.00 -15.70 34.40
CA LEU A 263 7.83 -14.54 34.74
C LEU A 263 8.63 -14.75 36.03
N HIS A 264 8.00 -15.29 37.07
CA HIS A 264 8.71 -15.67 38.31
C HIS A 264 9.85 -16.65 38.03
N THR A 265 9.59 -17.68 37.20
CA THR A 265 10.61 -18.69 36.85
C THR A 265 11.76 -18.08 36.05
N GLN A 266 11.46 -17.16 35.14
CA GLN A 266 12.47 -16.50 34.30
C GLN A 266 13.32 -15.48 35.06
N LEU A 267 12.72 -14.74 36.00
CA LEU A 267 13.36 -13.59 36.64
C LEU A 267 13.78 -13.85 38.10
N GLY A 268 13.29 -14.92 38.72
CA GLY A 268 13.58 -15.28 40.11
C GLY A 268 13.02 -14.32 41.16
N ASP A 269 12.08 -13.45 40.78
CA ASP A 269 11.50 -12.44 41.66
C ASP A 269 10.08 -12.83 42.13
N ASN A 270 9.82 -12.72 43.42
CA ASN A 270 8.51 -13.00 44.04
C ASN A 270 7.48 -11.91 43.75
N LEU A 271 7.87 -10.77 43.17
CA LEU A 271 6.95 -9.74 42.69
C LEU A 271 5.81 -10.33 41.85
N PHE A 272 6.12 -11.29 40.98
CA PHE A 272 5.15 -11.88 40.04
C PHE A 272 4.20 -12.90 40.67
N LEU A 273 4.44 -13.29 41.93
CA LEU A 273 3.55 -14.17 42.69
C LEU A 273 2.53 -13.39 43.53
N GLN A 274 2.55 -12.06 43.45
CA GLN A 274 1.62 -11.19 44.17
C GLN A 274 0.30 -11.04 43.38
N ASP A 275 -0.80 -10.93 44.11
CA ASP A 275 -2.14 -10.66 43.56
C ASP A 275 -2.35 -9.18 43.26
#